data_AF-A0A938AWA3-F1
#
_entry.id   AF-A0A938AWA3-F1
#
_cell.length_a   1.000
_cell.length_b   1.000
_cell.length_c   1.000
_cell.angle_alpha   90.00
_cell.angle_beta   90.00
_cell.angle_gamma   90.00
#
_symmetry.space_group_name_H-M   'P 1'
#
loop_
_entity.id
_entity.type
_entity.pdbx_description
1 polymer ?
#
loop_
_entity_poly.entity_id
_entity_poly.type
_entity_poly.pdbx_seq_one_letter_code
_entity_poly.pdbx_strand_id
1 'polypeptide(L)'
;MVIFWALFFVLFPVLVIYLCQRFPVLNKLGAVVICYAVGIIIGNIGILPKNIYGTQDMLMTLVIPIAIPLIFFSVDIKRWSRLAGKSLLSFTFEVISVVIIVCAGYFMFRSLIGGETWKVSGMLIGVYTGGTPNLAAIGTALQVDPTVYVAAHTADVAVGAIWLLIVLTVLQRILLKFLPPFQPLGDQSQSQDTANFDSYVG
;
A
#
# COMPACT_ATOMS: atom_id res chain seq x y z
N MET A 1 -3.06 28.88 0.01
CA MET A 1 -1.92 27.94 0.08
C MET A 1 -2.37 26.53 0.47
N VAL A 2 -2.94 26.30 1.65
CA VAL A 2 -3.35 24.94 2.10
C VAL A 2 -4.47 24.34 1.24
N ILE A 3 -5.49 25.13 0.89
CA ILE A 3 -6.62 24.69 0.03
C ILE A 3 -6.14 24.19 -1.33
N PHE A 4 -5.13 24.84 -1.91
CA PHE A 4 -4.54 24.43 -3.18
C PHE A 4 -3.93 23.02 -3.08
N TRP A 5 -3.18 22.75 -2.01
CA TRP A 5 -2.59 21.44 -1.78
C TRP A 5 -3.63 20.36 -1.46
N ALA A 6 -4.66 20.70 -0.70
CA ALA A 6 -5.79 19.78 -0.46
C ALA A 6 -6.47 19.39 -1.78
N LEU A 7 -6.74 20.38 -2.65
CA LEU A 7 -7.31 20.14 -3.96
C LEU A 7 -6.36 19.30 -4.85
N PHE A 8 -5.06 19.59 -4.79
CA PHE A 8 -4.04 18.80 -5.48
C PHE A 8 -4.08 17.33 -5.05
N PHE A 9 -4.12 17.02 -3.75
CA PHE A 9 -4.14 15.63 -3.28
C PHE A 9 -5.38 14.84 -3.74
N VAL A 10 -6.52 15.51 -3.95
CA VAL A 10 -7.75 14.87 -4.44
C VAL A 10 -7.77 14.76 -5.96
N LEU A 11 -7.37 15.82 -6.68
CA LEU A 11 -7.45 15.86 -8.15
C LEU A 11 -6.29 15.17 -8.85
N PHE A 12 -5.11 15.11 -8.21
CA PHE A 12 -3.93 14.54 -8.84
C PHE A 12 -4.08 13.04 -9.17
N PRO A 13 -4.60 12.17 -8.29
CA PRO A 13 -4.87 10.78 -8.66
C PRO A 13 -5.84 10.65 -9.84
N VAL A 14 -6.86 11.50 -9.90
CA VAL A 14 -7.83 11.53 -11.02
C VAL A 14 -7.13 11.89 -12.33
N LEU A 15 -6.27 12.91 -12.30
CA LEU A 15 -5.46 13.30 -13.45
C LEU A 15 -4.55 12.16 -13.90
N VAL A 16 -3.85 11.50 -12.97
CA VAL A 16 -2.95 10.39 -13.29
C VAL A 16 -3.70 9.22 -13.93
N ILE A 17 -4.88 8.86 -13.40
CA ILE A 17 -5.73 7.81 -13.99
C ILE A 17 -6.11 8.18 -15.43
N TYR A 18 -6.56 9.43 -15.66
CA TYR A 18 -6.88 9.92 -16.99
C TYR A 18 -5.67 9.86 -17.95
N LEU A 19 -4.48 10.25 -17.48
CA LEU A 19 -3.25 10.15 -18.27
C LEU A 19 -2.83 8.70 -18.57
N CYS A 20 -3.02 7.77 -17.62
CA CYS A 20 -2.77 6.35 -17.84
C CYS A 20 -3.67 5.78 -18.94
N GLN A 21 -4.95 6.19 -19.00
CA GLN A 21 -5.86 5.77 -20.06
C GLN A 21 -5.43 6.28 -21.44
N ARG A 22 -4.79 7.45 -21.51
CA ARG A 22 -4.36 8.08 -22.77
C ARG A 22 -2.99 7.61 -23.26
N PHE A 23 -2.07 7.31 -22.35
CA PHE A 23 -0.68 6.99 -22.68
C PHE A 23 -0.29 5.55 -22.27
N PRO A 24 0.04 4.67 -23.22
CA PRO A 24 0.34 3.25 -22.93
C PRO A 24 1.60 3.06 -22.08
N VAL A 25 2.53 4.01 -22.10
CA VAL A 25 3.73 3.99 -21.24
C VAL A 25 3.35 4.22 -19.78
N LEU A 26 2.44 5.14 -19.50
CA LEU A 26 1.97 5.43 -18.14
C LEU A 26 1.07 4.30 -17.62
N ASN A 27 0.23 3.73 -18.49
CA ASN A 27 -0.57 2.56 -18.12
C ASN A 27 0.29 1.37 -17.67
N LYS A 28 1.44 1.14 -18.32
CA LYS A 28 2.40 0.08 -17.93
C LYS A 28 3.03 0.31 -16.55
N LEU A 29 3.24 1.56 -16.15
CA LEU A 29 3.75 1.90 -14.82
C LEU A 29 2.67 1.78 -13.73
N GLY A 30 1.42 2.07 -14.10
CA GLY A 30 0.28 2.05 -13.19
C GLY A 30 0.11 3.37 -12.45
N ALA A 31 -1.15 3.79 -12.26
CA ALA A 31 -1.48 5.07 -11.64
C ALA A 31 -0.93 5.20 -10.21
N VAL A 32 -0.94 4.11 -9.44
CA VAL A 32 -0.44 4.09 -8.06
C VAL A 32 1.04 4.43 -7.99
N VAL A 33 1.87 3.84 -8.86
CA VAL A 33 3.32 4.06 -8.88
C VAL A 33 3.66 5.50 -9.22
N ILE A 34 2.94 6.08 -10.19
CA ILE A 34 3.10 7.48 -10.58
C ILE A 34 2.74 8.41 -9.42
N CYS A 35 1.63 8.14 -8.72
CA CYS A 35 1.23 8.90 -7.53
C CYS A 35 2.29 8.87 -6.42
N TYR A 36 2.86 7.69 -6.13
CA TYR A 36 3.95 7.56 -5.16
C TYR A 36 5.19 8.33 -5.59
N ALA A 37 5.63 8.18 -6.84
CA ALA A 37 6.82 8.85 -7.35
C ALA A 37 6.70 10.37 -7.25
N VAL A 38 5.56 10.94 -7.68
CA VAL A 38 5.32 12.39 -7.59
C VAL A 38 5.18 12.84 -6.14
N GLY A 39 4.51 12.07 -5.29
CA GLY A 39 4.41 12.35 -3.85
C GLY A 39 5.77 12.42 -3.16
N ILE A 40 6.66 11.46 -3.45
CA ILE A 40 8.04 11.44 -2.92
C ILE A 40 8.83 12.66 -3.42
N ILE A 41 8.75 12.97 -4.72
CA ILE A 41 9.44 14.12 -5.31
C ILE A 41 8.98 15.43 -4.64
N ILE A 42 7.67 15.66 -4.55
CA ILE A 42 7.08 16.85 -3.92
C ILE A 42 7.45 16.93 -2.44
N GLY A 43 7.42 15.80 -1.74
CA GLY A 43 7.79 15.69 -0.33
C GLY A 43 9.24 16.11 -0.02
N ASN A 44 10.14 15.98 -0.99
CA ASN A 44 11.58 16.23 -0.80
C ASN A 44 12.10 17.55 -1.41
N ILE A 45 11.38 18.19 -2.34
CA ILE A 45 11.81 19.46 -2.97
C ILE A 45 11.65 20.67 -2.01
N GLY A 46 10.92 20.51 -0.89
CA GLY A 46 10.76 21.59 0.10
C GLY A 46 9.74 22.66 -0.27
N ILE A 47 8.91 22.41 -1.29
CA ILE A 47 7.81 23.29 -1.72
C ILE A 47 6.57 23.21 -0.83
N LEU A 48 6.50 22.20 0.06
CA LEU A 48 5.37 21.99 0.94
C LEU A 48 5.38 22.99 2.12
N PRO A 49 4.24 23.61 2.45
CA PRO A 49 4.15 24.52 3.59
C PRO A 49 4.24 23.76 4.91
N LYS A 50 4.83 24.37 5.95
CA LYS A 50 5.07 23.73 7.27
C LYS A 50 3.80 23.18 7.94
N ASN A 51 2.64 23.77 7.65
CA ASN A 51 1.34 23.36 8.21
C ASN A 51 0.62 22.29 7.37
N ILE A 52 1.25 21.73 6.33
CA ILE A 52 0.60 20.76 5.46
C ILE A 52 0.25 19.44 6.16
N TYR A 53 1.02 19.07 7.20
CA TYR A 53 0.86 17.80 7.91
C TYR A 53 -0.57 17.61 8.43
N GLY A 54 -1.15 18.64 9.05
CA GLY A 54 -2.53 18.56 9.55
C GLY A 54 -3.57 18.36 8.45
N THR A 55 -3.32 18.85 7.23
CA THR A 55 -4.19 18.61 6.08
C THR A 55 -4.05 17.20 5.53
N GLN A 56 -2.82 16.67 5.47
CA GLN A 56 -2.57 15.29 5.05
C GLN A 56 -3.21 14.30 6.02
N ASP A 57 -3.02 14.52 7.33
CA ASP A 57 -3.61 13.70 8.38
C ASP A 57 -5.14 13.72 8.31
N MET A 58 -5.76 14.91 8.26
CA MET A 58 -7.21 15.06 8.14
C MET A 58 -7.77 14.37 6.88
N LEU A 59 -7.09 14.50 5.73
CA LEU A 59 -7.49 13.81 4.51
C LEU A 59 -7.42 12.29 4.67
N MET A 60 -6.35 11.76 5.27
CA MET A 60 -6.22 10.32 5.53
C MET A 60 -7.32 9.82 6.47
N THR A 61 -7.57 10.53 7.58
CA THR A 61 -8.62 10.18 8.55
C THR A 61 -10.01 10.13 7.91
N LEU A 62 -10.29 10.97 6.91
CA LEU A 62 -11.58 10.99 6.21
C LEU A 62 -11.65 10.00 5.05
N VAL A 63 -10.59 9.89 4.23
CA VAL A 63 -10.59 9.09 3.02
C VAL A 63 -10.52 7.59 3.33
N ILE A 64 -9.73 7.18 4.32
CA ILE A 64 -9.54 5.75 4.63
C ILE A 64 -10.87 5.06 5.01
N PRO A 65 -11.69 5.60 5.94
CA PRO A 65 -12.96 4.98 6.30
C PRO A 65 -13.98 4.94 5.17
N ILE A 66 -13.87 5.83 4.18
CA ILE A 66 -14.75 5.87 3.00
C ILE A 66 -14.27 4.88 1.93
N ALA A 67 -12.95 4.77 1.74
CA ALA A 67 -12.33 3.91 0.74
C ALA A 67 -12.56 2.42 1.05
N ILE A 68 -12.49 2.01 2.32
CA ILE A 68 -12.64 0.60 2.72
C ILE A 68 -14.03 0.03 2.29
N PRO A 69 -15.17 0.65 2.64
CA PRO A 69 -16.48 0.19 2.17
C PRO A 69 -16.64 0.22 0.65
N LEU A 70 -16.12 1.24 -0.03
CA LEU A 70 -16.18 1.33 -1.50
C LEU A 70 -15.46 0.16 -2.17
N ILE A 71 -14.26 -0.19 -1.69
CA ILE A 71 -13.52 -1.36 -2.16
C ILE A 71 -14.33 -2.63 -1.87
N PHE A 72 -14.92 -2.74 -0.67
CA PHE A 72 -15.72 -3.90 -0.28
C PHE A 72 -16.98 -4.08 -1.14
N PHE A 73 -17.67 -2.99 -1.49
CA PHE A 73 -18.82 -3.01 -2.41
C PHE A 73 -18.43 -3.37 -3.84
N SER A 74 -17.18 -3.12 -4.24
CA SER A 74 -16.65 -3.56 -5.53
C SER A 74 -16.30 -5.05 -5.57
N VAL A 75 -16.34 -5.78 -4.43
CA VAL A 75 -16.00 -7.20 -4.38
C VAL A 75 -17.17 -8.07 -4.81
N ASP A 76 -16.95 -8.93 -5.81
CA ASP A 76 -17.85 -10.04 -6.12
C ASP A 76 -17.69 -11.15 -5.07
N ILE A 77 -18.61 -11.20 -4.10
CA ILE A 77 -18.62 -12.17 -3.00
C ILE A 77 -18.65 -13.62 -3.51
N LYS A 78 -19.36 -13.90 -4.61
CA LYS A 78 -19.50 -15.27 -5.15
C LYS A 78 -18.17 -15.73 -5.74
N ARG A 79 -17.51 -14.89 -6.52
CA ARG A 79 -16.18 -15.20 -7.06
C ARG A 79 -15.12 -15.24 -5.97
N TRP A 80 -15.15 -14.30 -5.04
CA TRP A 80 -14.21 -14.22 -3.92
C TRP A 80 -14.27 -15.47 -3.03
N SER A 81 -15.47 -15.94 -2.66
CA SER A 81 -15.62 -17.13 -1.80
C SER A 81 -14.97 -18.40 -2.38
N ARG A 82 -14.94 -18.54 -3.73
CA ARG A 82 -14.25 -19.65 -4.41
C ARG A 82 -12.72 -19.57 -4.28
N LEU A 83 -12.16 -18.37 -4.20
CA LEU A 83 -10.71 -18.14 -4.05
C LEU A 83 -10.29 -17.92 -2.58
N ALA A 84 -11.25 -17.64 -1.70
CA ALA A 84 -11.02 -17.23 -0.32
C ALA A 84 -10.20 -18.27 0.45
N GLY A 85 -10.46 -19.57 0.25
CA GLY A 85 -9.71 -20.63 0.95
C GLY A 85 -8.20 -20.61 0.66
N LYS A 86 -7.81 -20.53 -0.63
CA LYS A 86 -6.39 -20.45 -1.00
C LYS A 86 -5.77 -19.12 -0.59
N SER A 87 -6.53 -18.03 -0.72
CA SER A 87 -6.06 -16.68 -0.35
C SER A 87 -5.83 -16.56 1.16
N LEU A 88 -6.72 -17.12 1.98
CA LEU A 88 -6.60 -17.16 3.43
C LEU A 88 -5.43 -18.03 3.89
N LEU A 89 -5.17 -19.13 3.21
CA LEU A 89 -4.01 -19.99 3.47
C LEU A 89 -2.71 -19.24 3.17
N SER A 90 -2.60 -18.55 2.02
CA SER A 90 -1.46 -17.69 1.69
C SER A 90 -1.29 -16.56 2.71
N PHE A 91 -2.39 -15.94 3.16
CA PHE A 91 -2.36 -14.92 4.20
C PHE A 91 -1.86 -15.47 5.55
N THR A 92 -2.29 -16.68 5.92
CA THR A 92 -1.79 -17.33 7.16
C THR A 92 -0.28 -17.52 7.11
N PHE A 93 0.27 -17.96 5.98
CA PHE A 93 1.72 -18.08 5.81
C PHE A 93 2.43 -16.73 5.87
N GLU A 94 1.83 -15.68 5.30
CA GLU A 94 2.34 -14.30 5.40
C GLU A 94 2.39 -13.84 6.86
N VAL A 95 1.29 -13.96 7.61
CA VAL A 95 1.23 -13.61 9.04
C VAL A 95 2.30 -14.35 9.84
N ILE A 96 2.43 -15.68 9.65
CA ILE A 96 3.46 -16.48 10.34
C ILE A 96 4.86 -15.98 9.98
N SER A 97 5.12 -15.73 8.70
CA SER A 97 6.42 -15.24 8.23
C SER A 97 6.77 -13.88 8.83
N VAL A 98 5.82 -12.94 8.83
CA VAL A 98 5.99 -11.61 9.41
C VAL A 98 6.27 -11.70 10.90
N VAL A 99 5.51 -12.51 11.64
CA VAL A 99 5.74 -12.70 13.08
C VAL A 99 7.15 -13.26 13.34
N ILE A 100 7.59 -14.27 12.58
CA ILE A 100 8.94 -14.84 12.75
C ILE A 100 10.02 -13.80 12.48
N ILE A 101 9.93 -13.08 11.35
CA ILE A 101 10.94 -12.09 10.94
C ILE A 101 10.99 -10.92 11.92
N VAL A 102 9.83 -10.40 12.33
CA VAL A 102 9.78 -9.28 13.28
C VAL A 102 10.26 -9.69 14.66
N CYS A 103 9.95 -10.91 15.12
CA CYS A 103 10.51 -11.45 16.36
C CYS A 103 12.04 -11.59 16.28
N ALA A 104 12.58 -12.10 15.17
CA ALA A 104 14.03 -12.16 14.96
C ALA A 104 14.65 -10.76 14.96
N GLY A 105 14.02 -9.79 14.29
CA GLY A 105 14.42 -8.38 14.29
C GLY A 105 14.41 -7.76 15.68
N TYR A 106 13.39 -8.04 16.49
CA TYR A 106 13.32 -7.60 17.88
C TYR A 106 14.56 -8.02 18.68
N PHE A 107 14.93 -9.30 18.63
CA PHE A 107 16.11 -9.78 19.36
C PHE A 107 17.42 -9.20 18.83
N MET A 108 17.50 -8.94 17.52
CA MET A 108 18.69 -8.37 16.89
C MET A 108 18.87 -6.88 17.19
N PHE A 109 17.78 -6.12 17.29
CA PHE A 109 17.80 -4.65 17.38
C PHE A 109 17.35 -4.07 18.74
N ARG A 110 16.92 -4.90 19.69
CA ARG A 110 16.49 -4.45 21.04
C ARG A 110 17.52 -3.61 21.78
N SER A 111 18.81 -3.81 21.52
CA SER A 111 19.90 -3.03 22.14
C SER A 111 20.07 -1.65 21.50
N LEU A 112 19.68 -1.46 20.24
CA LEU A 112 19.78 -0.18 19.52
C LEU A 112 18.57 0.72 19.76
N ILE A 113 17.36 0.17 19.70
CA ILE A 113 16.11 0.95 19.80
C ILE A 113 15.68 1.12 21.28
N GLY A 114 16.17 0.27 22.18
CA GLY A 114 15.91 0.39 23.61
C GLY A 114 14.50 -0.05 24.02
N GLY A 115 13.91 0.66 24.99
CA GLY A 115 12.65 0.25 25.63
C GLY A 115 11.42 0.23 24.72
N GLU A 116 11.44 0.96 23.61
CA GLU A 116 10.32 1.06 22.66
C GLU A 116 10.33 -0.04 21.60
N THR A 117 11.38 -0.87 21.52
CA THR A 117 11.57 -1.88 20.46
C THR A 117 10.36 -2.82 20.32
N TRP A 118 9.79 -3.28 21.43
CA TRP A 118 8.64 -4.20 21.39
C TRP A 118 7.39 -3.54 20.80
N LYS A 119 7.21 -2.22 21.01
CA LYS A 119 6.10 -1.47 20.40
C LYS A 119 6.31 -1.29 18.91
N VAL A 120 7.55 -0.99 18.49
CA VAL A 120 7.92 -0.94 17.07
C VAL A 120 7.70 -2.29 16.39
N SER A 121 8.03 -3.40 17.05
CA SER A 121 7.74 -4.74 16.56
C SER A 121 6.24 -4.98 16.40
N GLY A 122 5.41 -4.58 17.38
CA GLY A 122 3.96 -4.64 17.25
C GLY A 122 3.43 -3.83 16.07
N MET A 123 3.94 -2.61 15.90
CA MET A 123 3.60 -1.74 14.76
C MET A 123 3.96 -2.37 13.41
N LEU A 124 5.15 -2.98 13.29
CA LEU A 124 5.60 -3.64 12.05
C LEU A 124 4.76 -4.88 11.74
N ILE A 125 4.41 -5.70 12.73
CA ILE A 125 3.46 -6.80 12.50
C ILE A 125 2.12 -6.24 12.00
N GLY A 126 1.67 -5.13 12.59
CA GLY A 126 0.45 -4.45 12.16
C GLY A 126 0.49 -3.97 10.71
N VAL A 127 1.59 -3.32 10.30
CA VAL A 127 1.69 -2.73 8.95
C VAL A 127 1.65 -3.79 7.86
N TYR A 128 2.28 -4.94 8.08
CA TYR A 128 2.34 -5.97 7.04
C TYR A 128 1.09 -6.85 6.97
N THR A 129 0.36 -7.00 8.09
CA THR A 129 -0.89 -7.76 8.13
C THR A 129 -2.14 -6.93 7.80
N GLY A 130 -2.07 -5.60 7.95
CA GLY A 130 -3.23 -4.72 7.82
C GLY A 130 -2.95 -3.29 7.30
N GLY A 131 -1.74 -3.02 6.83
CA GLY A 131 -1.34 -1.75 6.24
C GLY A 131 -1.06 -0.63 7.24
N THR A 132 -0.81 0.57 6.71
CA THR A 132 -0.55 1.78 7.51
C THR A 132 -1.67 2.15 8.49
N PRO A 133 -2.98 1.90 8.23
CA PRO A 133 -4.01 2.13 9.24
C PRO A 133 -3.84 1.25 10.48
N ASN A 134 -3.42 -0.02 10.31
CA ASN A 134 -3.18 -0.93 11.42
C ASN A 134 -1.93 -0.54 12.22
N LEU A 135 -0.87 -0.08 11.53
CA LEU A 135 0.30 0.53 12.19
C LEU A 135 -0.10 1.74 13.05
N ALA A 136 -0.93 2.64 12.53
CA ALA A 136 -1.39 3.83 13.26
C ALA A 136 -2.26 3.45 14.48
N ALA A 137 -3.16 2.47 14.32
CA ALA A 137 -4.00 1.98 15.40
C ALA A 137 -3.15 1.38 16.54
N ILE A 138 -2.19 0.50 16.22
CA ILE A 138 -1.30 -0.09 17.23
C ILE A 138 -0.40 0.96 17.87
N GLY A 139 0.17 1.87 17.09
CA GLY A 139 1.00 2.96 17.61
C GLY A 139 0.26 3.85 18.61
N THR A 140 -1.02 4.15 18.33
CA THR A 140 -1.90 4.90 19.21
C THR A 140 -2.27 4.09 20.47
N ALA A 141 -2.62 2.82 20.30
CA ALA A 141 -3.00 1.93 21.41
C ALA A 141 -1.85 1.70 22.40
N LEU A 142 -0.61 1.57 21.90
CA LEU A 142 0.59 1.36 22.71
C LEU A 142 1.23 2.67 23.20
N GLN A 143 0.66 3.83 22.84
CA GLN A 143 1.20 5.16 23.17
C GLN A 143 2.71 5.22 22.84
N VAL A 144 3.02 4.90 21.57
CA VAL A 144 4.41 4.93 21.08
C VAL A 144 4.90 6.36 21.05
N ASP A 145 6.15 6.57 21.45
CA ASP A 145 6.77 7.88 21.34
C ASP A 145 6.65 8.44 19.90
N PRO A 146 6.15 9.67 19.70
CA PRO A 146 5.93 10.21 18.37
C PRO A 146 7.21 10.26 17.50
N THR A 147 8.38 10.47 18.11
CA THR A 147 9.65 10.50 17.36
C THR A 147 10.01 9.10 16.87
N VAL A 148 9.80 8.08 17.69
CA VAL A 148 9.99 6.67 17.31
C VAL A 148 8.97 6.23 16.27
N TYR A 149 7.71 6.63 16.42
CA TYR A 149 6.65 6.35 15.45
C TYR A 149 6.99 6.91 14.07
N VAL A 150 7.34 8.20 14.00
CA VAL A 150 7.68 8.87 12.74
C VAL A 150 8.94 8.26 12.12
N ALA A 151 9.97 7.97 12.94
CA ALA A 151 11.19 7.34 12.45
C ALA A 151 10.93 5.94 11.87
N ALA A 152 10.18 5.09 12.59
CA ALA A 152 9.85 3.74 12.15
C ALA A 152 8.99 3.75 10.87
N HIS A 153 7.95 4.59 10.84
CA HIS A 153 7.07 4.71 9.67
C HIS A 153 7.82 5.24 8.44
N THR A 154 8.68 6.25 8.61
CA THR A 154 9.47 6.82 7.51
C THR A 154 10.46 5.79 6.96
N ALA A 155 11.12 5.03 7.84
CA ALA A 155 12.03 3.96 7.44
C ALA A 155 11.30 2.86 6.66
N ASP A 156 10.12 2.44 7.13
CA ASP A 156 9.27 1.44 6.47
C ASP A 156 8.86 1.89 5.06
N VAL A 157 8.36 3.13 4.92
CA VAL A 157 7.97 3.67 3.60
C VAL A 157 9.16 3.78 2.66
N ALA A 158 10.32 4.23 3.14
CA ALA A 158 11.51 4.37 2.32
C ALA A 158 12.02 3.01 1.81
N VAL A 159 12.14 2.02 2.70
CA VAL A 159 12.57 0.66 2.34
C VAL A 159 11.52 -0.01 1.47
N GLY A 160 10.24 0.13 1.81
CA GLY A 160 9.11 -0.41 1.06
C GLY A 160 9.04 0.14 -0.36
N ALA A 161 9.33 1.43 -0.58
CA ALA A 161 9.38 2.02 -1.91
C ALA A 161 10.50 1.40 -2.77
N ILE A 162 11.70 1.24 -2.21
CA ILE A 162 12.83 0.58 -2.89
C ILE A 162 12.47 -0.88 -3.19
N TRP A 163 11.91 -1.59 -2.22
CA TRP A 163 11.47 -2.97 -2.37
C TRP A 163 10.42 -3.12 -3.47
N LEU A 164 9.42 -2.24 -3.50
CA LEU A 164 8.38 -2.23 -4.54
C LEU A 164 8.97 -2.05 -5.93
N LEU A 165 9.94 -1.13 -6.09
CA LEU A 165 10.65 -0.96 -7.36
C LEU A 165 11.39 -2.23 -7.78
N ILE A 166 12.07 -2.91 -6.85
CA ILE A 166 12.76 -4.18 -7.12
C ILE A 166 11.76 -5.26 -7.53
N VAL A 167 10.61 -5.35 -6.85
CA VAL A 167 9.57 -6.34 -7.13
C VAL A 167 9.03 -6.17 -8.55
N LEU A 168 8.69 -4.94 -8.94
CA LEU A 168 8.11 -4.63 -10.24
C LEU A 168 9.11 -4.72 -11.40
N THR A 169 10.39 -4.44 -11.18
CA THR A 169 11.38 -4.40 -12.26
C THR A 169 12.12 -5.73 -12.46
N VAL A 170 12.61 -6.31 -11.37
CA VAL A 170 13.52 -7.46 -11.39
C VAL A 170 12.79 -8.71 -10.95
N LEU A 171 12.13 -8.68 -9.80
CA LEU A 171 11.61 -9.90 -9.18
C LEU A 171 10.50 -10.52 -10.01
N GLN A 172 9.58 -9.73 -10.58
CA GLN A 172 8.54 -10.24 -11.46
C GLN A 172 9.12 -11.02 -12.65
N ARG A 173 10.19 -10.53 -13.27
CA ARG A 173 10.85 -11.21 -14.40
C ARG A 173 11.53 -12.50 -13.99
N ILE A 174 12.16 -12.52 -12.82
CA ILE A 174 12.83 -13.71 -12.29
C ILE A 174 11.79 -14.75 -11.86
N LEU A 175 10.75 -14.35 -11.13
CA LEU A 175 9.71 -15.26 -10.64
C LEU A 175 8.95 -15.90 -11.79
N LEU A 176 8.66 -15.18 -12.87
CA LEU A 176 8.03 -15.75 -14.07
C LEU A 176 8.91 -16.77 -14.80
N LYS A 177 10.20 -16.86 -14.48
CA LYS A 177 11.09 -17.93 -14.98
C LYS A 177 10.90 -19.25 -14.22
N PHE A 178 10.47 -19.20 -12.96
CA PHE A 178 10.38 -20.35 -12.07
C PHE A 178 8.94 -20.73 -11.69
N LEU A 179 8.03 -19.76 -11.64
CA LEU A 179 6.62 -19.94 -11.27
C LEU A 179 5.72 -19.78 -12.49
N PRO A 180 4.70 -20.65 -12.65
CA PRO A 180 3.75 -20.53 -13.73
C PRO A 180 2.96 -19.21 -13.60
N PRO A 181 2.59 -18.57 -14.72
CA PRO A 181 1.73 -17.40 -14.68
C PRO A 181 0.38 -17.76 -14.05
N PHE A 182 -0.24 -16.80 -13.37
CA PHE A 182 -1.53 -16.98 -12.74
C PHE A 182 -2.57 -17.46 -13.77
N GLN A 183 -3.15 -18.63 -13.54
CA GLN A 183 -4.23 -19.16 -14.37
C GLN A 183 -5.57 -18.79 -13.72
N PRO A 184 -6.39 -17.95 -14.37
CA PRO A 184 -7.72 -17.65 -13.87
C PRO A 184 -8.57 -18.94 -13.88
N LEU A 185 -9.11 -19.30 -12.72
CA LEU A 185 -10.00 -20.46 -12.58
C LEU A 185 -11.28 -20.22 -13.38
N GLY A 186 -11.50 -21.02 -14.43
CA GLY A 186 -12.61 -21.08 -15.40
C GLY A 186 -13.81 -20.12 -15.23
N ASP A 187 -13.96 -19.19 -16.18
CA ASP A 187 -14.94 -19.26 -17.27
C ASP A 187 -14.47 -18.27 -18.37
N GLN A 188 -14.00 -18.77 -19.52
CA GLN A 188 -13.59 -17.90 -20.64
C GLN A 188 -14.79 -17.13 -21.25
N SER A 189 -16.00 -17.38 -20.77
CA SER A 189 -17.24 -16.70 -21.16
C SER A 189 -17.47 -15.37 -20.43
N GLN A 190 -16.80 -15.10 -19.30
CA GLN A 190 -16.93 -13.82 -18.55
C GLN A 190 -15.67 -12.95 -18.58
N SER A 191 -14.54 -13.48 -19.04
CA SER A 191 -13.34 -12.68 -19.29
C SER A 191 -13.53 -11.72 -20.47
N GLN A 192 -14.46 -11.97 -21.40
CA GLN A 192 -14.85 -10.97 -22.39
C GLN A 192 -15.63 -9.80 -21.77
N ASP A 193 -16.44 -10.03 -20.72
CA ASP A 193 -17.18 -8.96 -20.05
C ASP A 193 -16.36 -8.22 -18.98
N THR A 194 -15.37 -8.88 -18.37
CA THR A 194 -14.47 -8.19 -17.41
C THR A 194 -13.29 -7.52 -18.09
N ALA A 195 -12.80 -8.04 -19.22
CA ALA A 195 -11.92 -7.28 -20.11
C ALA A 195 -12.65 -6.10 -20.78
N ASN A 196 -13.99 -6.14 -20.82
CA ASN A 196 -14.83 -5.03 -21.27
C ASN A 196 -14.89 -3.87 -20.27
N PHE A 197 -14.54 -4.08 -19.00
CA PHE A 197 -14.48 -2.98 -18.02
C PHE A 197 -13.22 -2.12 -18.21
N ASP A 198 -12.18 -2.67 -18.84
CA ASP A 198 -10.99 -1.95 -19.32
C ASP A 198 -11.15 -1.40 -20.75
N SER A 199 -12.27 -1.70 -21.43
CA SER A 199 -12.67 -1.03 -22.67
C SER A 199 -13.90 -0.16 -22.43
N TYR A 200 -13.67 1.02 -21.87
CA TYR A 200 -14.59 2.13 -22.06
C TYR A 200 -14.61 2.48 -23.55
N VAL A 201 -15.56 1.87 -24.27
CA VAL A 201 -16.03 2.37 -25.56
C VAL A 201 -17.08 3.42 -25.23
N GLY A 202 -16.63 4.66 -25.29
CA GLY A 202 -17.37 5.90 -25.04
C GLY A 202 -16.39 7.05 -25.13
#